data_AF-A0A8D8ISR2-F1
#
_entry.id   AF-A0A8D8ISR2-F1
#
_cell.length_a   1.000
_cell.length_b   1.000
_cell.length_c   1.000
_cell.angle_alpha   90.00
_cell.angle_beta   90.00
_cell.angle_gamma   90.00
#
_symmetry.space_group_name_H-M   'P 1'
#
loop_
_entity.id
_entity.type
_entity.pdbx_description
1 polymer ?
#
loop_
_entity_poly.entity_id
_entity_poly.type
_entity_poly.pdbx_seq_one_letter_code
_entity_poly.pdbx_strand_id
1 'polypeptide(L)'
;IRAAVRHAFDAWSRVTNLDFVEDTRTIDVDIQLAFEGLNHQRRGQPCRYSYDSTLAHAFFPEHGDVHFNTKYFFTEDTSIEQFINTATHEIGHSLGLLHSTSR
;
A
#
# COMPACT_ATOMS: atom_id res chain seq x y z
N ILE A 1 3.81 -12.36 3.31
CA ILE A 1 3.43 -10.92 3.27
C ILE A 1 4.64 -9.99 3.26
N ARG A 2 5.49 -9.94 4.31
CA ARG A 2 6.68 -9.06 4.30
C ARG A 2 7.57 -9.21 3.05
N ALA A 3 7.83 -10.44 2.59
CA ALA A 3 8.56 -10.70 1.34
C ALA A 3 7.84 -10.17 0.09
N ALA A 4 6.51 -10.23 0.06
CA ALA A 4 5.69 -9.73 -1.03
C ALA A 4 5.67 -8.19 -1.07
N VAL A 5 5.60 -7.54 0.10
CA VAL A 5 5.76 -6.09 0.25
C VAL A 5 7.14 -5.66 -0.25
N ARG A 6 8.22 -6.33 0.19
CA ARG A 6 9.57 -6.06 -0.31
C ARG A 6 9.66 -6.20 -1.82
N HIS A 7 9.10 -7.28 -2.38
CA HIS A 7 9.07 -7.48 -3.83
C HIS A 7 8.41 -6.29 -4.57
N ALA A 8 7.30 -5.76 -4.04
CA ALA A 8 6.60 -4.63 -4.63
C ALA A 8 7.43 -3.32 -4.59
N PHE A 9 8.10 -3.04 -3.47
CA PHE A 9 9.04 -1.90 -3.39
C PHE A 9 10.26 -2.09 -4.29
N ASP A 10 10.82 -3.29 -4.35
CA ASP A 10 11.96 -3.62 -5.22
C ASP A 10 11.59 -3.40 -6.70
N ALA A 11 10.33 -3.63 -7.09
CA ALA A 11 9.87 -3.37 -8.46
C ALA A 11 10.02 -1.89 -8.84
N TRP A 12 9.75 -0.98 -7.92
CA TRP A 12 9.94 0.46 -8.12
C TRP A 12 11.42 0.86 -8.02
N SER A 13 12.17 0.33 -7.06
CA SER A 13 13.60 0.62 -6.91
C SER A 13 14.40 0.22 -8.14
N ARG A 14 14.05 -0.90 -8.80
CA ARG A 14 14.72 -1.35 -10.04
C ARG A 14 14.62 -0.39 -11.23
N VAL A 15 13.63 0.51 -11.23
CA VAL A 15 13.32 1.39 -12.39
C VAL A 15 13.36 2.87 -12.04
N THR A 16 13.80 3.22 -10.83
CA THR A 16 13.93 4.59 -10.33
C THR A 16 15.28 4.77 -9.63
N ASN A 17 15.62 5.99 -9.26
CA ASN A 17 16.78 6.27 -8.39
C ASN A 17 16.36 6.32 -6.90
N LEU A 18 15.36 5.53 -6.51
CA LEU A 18 14.85 5.48 -5.13
C LEU A 18 15.28 4.18 -4.45
N ASP A 19 15.73 4.30 -3.21
CA ASP A 19 16.00 3.20 -2.30
C ASP A 19 14.90 3.16 -1.22
N PHE A 20 14.36 1.96 -0.95
CA PHE A 20 13.35 1.77 0.09
C PHE A 20 13.94 0.98 1.25
N VAL A 21 13.75 1.47 2.47
CA VAL A 21 14.25 0.84 3.70
C VAL A 21 13.08 0.57 4.63
N GLU A 22 12.89 -0.69 5.01
CA GLU A 22 11.90 -1.07 6.02
C GLU A 22 12.42 -0.68 7.41
N ASP A 23 11.79 0.31 8.05
CA ASP A 23 11.99 0.58 9.48
C ASP A 23 10.79 0.06 10.29
N THR A 24 11.07 -0.82 11.25
CA THR A 24 10.06 -1.41 12.15
C THR A 24 10.13 -0.88 13.57
N ARG A 25 11.02 0.09 13.83
CA ARG A 25 11.32 0.61 15.18
C ARG A 25 10.58 1.91 15.49
N THR A 26 10.10 2.62 14.48
CA THR A 26 9.42 3.91 14.59
C THR A 26 8.21 3.98 13.65
N ILE A 27 7.29 4.89 13.96
CA ILE A 27 6.16 5.27 13.10
C ILE A 27 6.45 6.50 12.23
N ASP A 28 7.60 7.14 12.48
CA ASP A 28 8.10 8.27 11.71
C ASP A 28 8.80 7.75 10.45
N VAL A 29 8.00 7.47 9.43
CA VAL A 29 8.39 6.91 8.13
C VAL A 29 7.63 7.60 7.02
N ASP A 30 8.21 7.69 5.83
CA ASP A 30 7.61 8.34 4.66
C ASP A 30 6.34 7.63 4.16
N ILE A 31 6.34 6.29 4.21
CA ILE A 31 5.25 5.43 3.76
C ILE A 31 4.91 4.47 4.88
N GLN A 32 3.81 4.71 5.59
CA GLN A 32 3.29 3.75 6.55
C GLN A 32 2.38 2.73 5.85
N LEU A 33 2.65 1.44 6.06
CA LEU A 33 1.75 0.38 5.63
C LEU A 33 0.78 0.03 6.77
N ALA A 34 -0.52 0.11 6.50
CA ALA A 34 -1.56 -0.30 7.43
C ALA A 34 -2.43 -1.40 6.83
N PHE A 35 -2.83 -2.35 7.67
CA PHE A 35 -3.74 -3.44 7.30
C PHE A 35 -4.98 -3.30 8.17
N GLU A 36 -6.02 -2.66 7.65
CA GLU A 36 -7.11 -2.17 8.47
C GLU A 36 -8.50 -2.63 7.97
N GLY A 37 -9.44 -2.63 8.91
CA GLY A 37 -10.80 -3.12 8.71
C GLY A 37 -11.85 -2.01 8.49
N LEU A 38 -13.09 -2.25 8.95
CA LEU A 38 -14.26 -1.41 8.67
C LEU A 38 -14.16 0.02 9.21
N ASN A 39 -13.53 0.19 10.38
CA ASN A 39 -13.17 1.49 10.93
C ASN A 39 -11.65 1.57 10.91
N HIS A 40 -11.11 2.48 10.10
CA HIS A 40 -9.68 2.56 9.90
C HIS A 40 -9.20 4.01 9.86
N GLN A 41 -7.95 4.23 10.27
CA GLN A 41 -7.41 5.55 10.57
C GLN A 41 -6.09 5.79 9.86
N ARG A 42 -5.98 6.92 9.18
CA ARG A 42 -4.68 7.41 8.74
C ARG A 42 -4.02 8.21 9.86
N ARG A 43 -2.97 7.65 10.49
CA ARG A 43 -2.18 8.35 11.52
C ARG A 43 -3.05 9.03 12.60
N GLY A 44 -4.08 8.31 13.07
CA GLY A 44 -5.02 8.78 14.09
C GLY A 44 -6.22 9.61 13.57
N GLN A 45 -6.33 9.84 12.26
CA GLN A 45 -7.48 10.51 11.64
C GLN A 45 -8.40 9.52 10.93
N PRO A 46 -9.74 9.63 11.04
CA PRO A 46 -10.65 8.75 10.33
C PRO A 46 -10.43 8.76 8.82
N CYS A 47 -10.29 7.58 8.23
CA CYS A 47 -10.15 7.43 6.79
C CYS A 47 -11.54 7.43 6.13
N ARG A 48 -11.68 8.14 5.00
CA ARG A 48 -12.98 8.29 4.29
C ARG A 48 -13.19 7.27 3.16
N TYR A 49 -12.25 6.34 2.95
CA TYR A 49 -12.37 5.31 1.92
C TYR A 49 -13.36 4.23 2.33
N SER A 50 -14.16 3.78 1.35
CA SER A 50 -15.23 2.79 1.58
C SER A 50 -14.64 1.40 1.83
N TYR A 51 -14.89 0.86 3.02
CA TYR A 51 -14.51 -0.50 3.38
C TYR A 51 -15.13 -1.56 2.44
N ASP A 52 -16.31 -1.29 1.87
CA ASP A 52 -17.03 -2.30 1.10
C ASP A 52 -16.66 -2.38 -0.38
N SER A 53 -15.83 -1.45 -0.87
CA SER A 53 -15.51 -1.38 -2.30
C SER A 53 -14.05 -1.09 -2.62
N THR A 54 -13.21 -0.88 -1.60
CA THR A 54 -11.79 -0.55 -1.77
C THR A 54 -10.94 -1.73 -1.33
N LEU A 55 -10.20 -2.33 -2.27
CA LEU A 55 -9.22 -3.39 -2.00
C LEU A 55 -8.05 -2.84 -1.17
N ALA A 56 -7.44 -1.78 -1.68
CA ALA A 56 -6.41 -1.01 -1.02
C ALA A 56 -6.50 0.43 -1.53
N HIS A 57 -5.83 1.35 -0.86
CA HIS A 57 -5.63 2.70 -1.35
C HIS A 57 -4.32 3.25 -0.78
N ALA A 58 -3.81 4.29 -1.43
CA ALA A 58 -2.68 5.05 -0.94
C ALA A 58 -2.93 6.55 -1.03
N PHE A 59 -2.14 7.30 -0.25
CA PHE A 59 -2.13 8.74 -0.26
C PHE A 59 -0.94 9.23 -1.08
N PHE A 60 -1.16 10.28 -1.86
CA PHE A 60 -0.07 10.94 -2.60
C PHE A 60 0.97 11.54 -1.66
N PRO A 61 2.19 11.84 -2.15
CA PRO A 61 3.13 12.70 -1.44
C PRO A 61 2.48 14.02 -1.00
N GLU A 62 2.82 14.56 0.18
CA GLU A 62 3.87 14.11 1.12
C GLU A 62 3.38 13.08 2.15
N HIS A 63 2.20 12.49 1.95
CA HIS A 63 1.62 11.58 2.93
C HIS A 63 2.05 10.12 2.73
N GLY A 64 2.03 9.62 1.50
CA GLY A 64 2.63 8.34 1.12
C GLY A 64 2.03 7.06 1.71
N ASP A 65 1.17 7.15 2.74
CA ASP A 65 0.65 5.98 3.46
C ASP A 65 -0.15 5.04 2.53
N VAL A 66 0.00 3.72 2.74
CA VAL A 66 -0.72 2.66 1.99
C VAL A 66 -1.56 1.84 2.94
N HIS A 67 -2.84 1.71 2.65
CA HIS A 67 -3.79 0.95 3.45
C HIS A 67 -4.35 -0.24 2.65
N PHE A 68 -4.20 -1.44 3.19
CA PHE A 68 -4.78 -2.66 2.65
C PHE A 68 -6.02 -3.05 3.46
N ASN A 69 -7.11 -3.36 2.76
CA ASN A 69 -8.34 -3.77 3.39
C ASN A 69 -8.32 -5.26 3.76
N THR A 70 -8.42 -5.56 5.05
CA THR A 70 -8.39 -6.94 5.57
C THR A 70 -9.63 -7.76 5.20
N LYS A 71 -10.67 -7.16 4.61
CA LYS A 71 -11.81 -7.89 4.01
C LYS A 71 -11.40 -8.70 2.79
N TYR A 72 -10.45 -8.18 2.02
CA TYR A 72 -10.10 -8.70 0.69
C TYR A 72 -8.73 -9.38 0.65
N PHE A 73 -7.87 -9.03 1.61
CA PHE A 73 -6.54 -9.60 1.75
C PHE A 73 -6.47 -10.47 2.99
N PHE A 74 -5.61 -11.50 2.94
CA PHE A 74 -5.41 -12.48 4.03
C PHE A 74 -6.62 -13.39 4.27
N THR A 75 -7.51 -13.52 3.29
CA THR A 75 -8.51 -14.58 3.23
C THR A 75 -7.94 -15.80 2.50
N GLU A 76 -8.60 -16.95 2.58
CA GLU A 76 -8.15 -18.18 1.91
C GLU A 76 -8.06 -18.03 0.37
N ASP A 77 -8.83 -17.10 -0.20
CA ASP A 77 -8.93 -16.88 -1.65
C ASP A 77 -7.90 -15.88 -2.21
N THR A 78 -7.21 -15.12 -1.36
CA THR A 78 -6.23 -14.12 -1.82
C THR A 78 -4.93 -14.79 -2.26
N SER A 79 -4.56 -14.70 -3.54
CA SER A 79 -3.24 -15.16 -3.98
C SER A 79 -2.13 -14.18 -3.59
N ILE A 80 -0.91 -14.71 -3.38
CA ILE A 80 0.28 -13.87 -3.13
C ILE A 80 0.53 -12.91 -4.30
N GLU A 81 0.29 -13.35 -5.53
CA GLU A 81 0.46 -12.56 -6.73
C GLU A 81 -0.53 -11.38 -6.78
N GLN A 82 -1.80 -11.62 -6.45
CA GLN A 82 -2.80 -10.55 -6.32
C GLN A 82 -2.35 -9.50 -5.31
N PHE A 83 -1.84 -9.93 -4.15
CA PHE A 83 -1.31 -9.00 -3.14
C PHE A 83 -0.11 -8.20 -3.66
N ILE A 84 0.86 -8.83 -4.34
CA ILE A 84 2.02 -8.14 -4.92
C ILE A 84 1.57 -7.10 -5.94
N ASN A 85 0.64 -7.45 -6.83
CA ASN A 85 0.14 -6.56 -7.86
C ASN A 85 -0.58 -5.35 -7.25
N THR A 86 -1.45 -5.57 -6.26
CA THR A 86 -2.11 -4.46 -5.55
C THR A 86 -1.10 -3.61 -4.79
N ALA A 87 -0.17 -4.20 -4.04
CA ALA A 87 0.86 -3.45 -3.32
C ALA A 87 1.71 -2.59 -4.28
N THR A 88 2.10 -3.15 -5.43
CA THR A 88 2.88 -2.42 -6.45
C THR A 88 2.10 -1.22 -6.98
N HIS A 89 0.79 -1.40 -7.23
CA HIS A 89 -0.11 -0.33 -7.65
C HIS A 89 -0.19 0.80 -6.62
N GLU A 90 -0.48 0.47 -5.36
CA GLU A 90 -0.63 1.48 -4.30
C GLU A 90 0.68 2.22 -3.98
N ILE A 91 1.82 1.53 -4.06
CA ILE A 91 3.13 2.20 -3.94
C ILE A 91 3.30 3.22 -5.08
N GLY A 92 2.82 2.93 -6.29
CA GLY A 92 2.83 3.91 -7.39
C GLY A 92 2.12 5.22 -7.03
N HIS A 93 0.95 5.15 -6.39
CA HIS A 93 0.26 6.33 -5.85
C HIS A 93 1.06 7.04 -4.77
N SER A 94 1.67 6.28 -3.86
CA SER A 94 2.55 6.80 -2.81
C SER A 94 3.76 7.55 -3.38
N LEU A 95 4.19 7.19 -4.59
CA LEU A 95 5.26 7.86 -5.35
C LEU A 95 4.77 9.00 -6.25
N GLY A 96 3.47 9.32 -6.27
CA GLY A 96 2.92 10.44 -7.03
C GLY A 96 2.23 10.08 -8.35
N LEU A 97 2.11 8.80 -8.70
CA LEU A 97 1.53 8.38 -9.98
C LEU A 97 0.01 8.32 -9.92
N LEU A 98 -0.65 8.85 -10.95
CA LEU A 98 -2.09 8.64 -11.17
C LEU A 98 -2.33 7.29 -11.85
N HIS A 99 -3.59 6.84 -11.87
CA HIS A 99 -3.99 5.68 -12.66
C HIS A 99 -3.61 5.84 -14.14
N SER A 100 -3.11 4.77 -14.73
CA SER A 100 -2.96 4.67 -16.18
C SER A 100 -4.30 4.33 -16.85
N THR A 101 -4.51 4.81 -18.06
CA THR A 101 -5.66 4.43 -18.90
C THR A 101 -5.41 3.16 -19.73
N SER A 102 -4.16 2.68 -19.76
CA SER A 102 -3.79 1.45 -20.46
C SER A 102 -4.26 0.23 -19.66
N ARG A 103 -4.86 -0.74 -20.35
CA ARG A 103 -5.29 -2.03 -19.80
C ARG A 103 -4.33 -3.14 -20.18
#